data_AF-A0A127T187-F1
#
_entry.id   AF-A0A127T187-F1
#
_cell.length_a   1.000
_cell.length_b   1.000
_cell.length_c   1.000
_cell.angle_alpha   90.00
_cell.angle_beta   90.00
_cell.angle_gamma   90.00
#
_symmetry.space_group_name_H-M   'P 1'
#
loop_
_entity.id
_entity.type
_entity.pdbx_description
1 polymer ?
#
loop_
_entity_poly.entity_id
_entity_poly.type
_entity_poly.pdbx_seq_one_letter_code
_entity_poly.pdbx_strand_id
1 'polypeptide(L)'
;MAFVHLHNHSDYSMLDAATKIPDMVKRAVDLNMPALALTDHGYMFGVPDFDLECRKYNDAQKDMKQWKHDVECFRKGWELEEPEPDAADAGPHDRVHAQWASDVAVWEESGHDLAAVEANRPELLIKPIFGCEAYFITDDCIQKGTKQHRYHLLLLAKNETGYVNLMKMMSEAASGEMFYYYPRTTLDMLRRYHEGIICSSACVSGIIPRMYFQGRPDEAKQWALTFRDIFGEDFYLD
;
A
#
# COMPACT_ATOMS: atom_id res chain seq x y z
N MET A 1 -21.43 4.44 -0.10
CA MET A 1 -20.52 3.58 0.67
C MET A 1 -19.27 3.45 -0.16
N ALA A 2 -18.11 3.87 0.35
CA ALA A 2 -16.85 3.75 -0.39
C ALA A 2 -16.33 2.32 -0.28
N PHE A 3 -15.75 1.80 -1.36
CA PHE A 3 -15.11 0.49 -1.42
C PHE A 3 -13.69 0.64 -1.97
N VAL A 4 -12.75 -0.14 -1.44
CA VAL A 4 -11.34 -0.12 -1.83
C VAL A 4 -10.90 -1.55 -2.06
N HIS A 5 -10.33 -1.83 -3.23
CA HIS A 5 -9.72 -3.13 -3.48
C HIS A 5 -8.34 -3.21 -2.83
N LEU A 6 -8.16 -4.16 -1.92
CA LEU A 6 -6.91 -4.41 -1.19
C LEU A 6 -6.08 -5.58 -1.74
N HIS A 7 -6.69 -6.45 -2.56
CA HIS A 7 -6.04 -7.58 -3.21
C HIS A 7 -6.22 -7.44 -4.73
N ASN A 8 -5.21 -6.92 -5.42
CA ASN A 8 -5.20 -6.75 -6.88
C ASN A 8 -3.84 -7.11 -7.48
N HIS A 9 -3.88 -7.53 -8.74
CA HIS A 9 -2.70 -7.85 -9.54
C HIS A 9 -2.63 -6.94 -10.76
N SER A 10 -1.43 -6.46 -11.04
CA SER A 10 -1.09 -5.76 -12.28
C SER A 10 -0.37 -6.69 -13.25
N ASP A 11 -0.06 -6.20 -14.43
CA ASP A 11 0.78 -6.87 -15.42
C ASP A 11 2.21 -7.20 -14.94
N TYR A 12 2.63 -6.71 -13.77
CA TYR A 12 3.84 -7.14 -13.08
C TYR A 12 3.72 -8.52 -12.41
N SER A 13 2.51 -9.02 -12.19
CA SER A 13 2.25 -10.44 -11.90
C SER A 13 2.38 -11.26 -13.20
N MET A 14 3.63 -11.39 -13.67
CA MET A 14 3.95 -11.99 -14.96
C MET A 14 3.31 -13.37 -15.11
N LEU A 15 2.73 -13.60 -16.30
CA LEU A 15 2.07 -14.86 -16.71
C LEU A 15 0.71 -15.14 -16.05
N ASP A 16 0.20 -14.25 -15.20
CA ASP A 16 -1.11 -14.42 -14.55
C ASP A 16 -2.06 -13.26 -14.82
N ALA A 17 -1.65 -12.03 -14.54
CA ALA A 17 -2.51 -10.86 -14.65
C ALA A 17 -2.29 -10.06 -15.93
N ALA A 18 -3.36 -9.38 -16.38
CA ALA A 18 -3.38 -8.62 -17.63
C ALA A 18 -3.71 -7.12 -17.45
N THR A 19 -3.98 -6.68 -16.22
CA THR A 19 -4.40 -5.31 -15.94
C THR A 19 -3.19 -4.39 -15.84
N LYS A 20 -3.10 -3.38 -16.72
CA LYS A 20 -2.02 -2.40 -16.64
C LYS A 20 -2.26 -1.42 -15.50
N ILE A 21 -1.17 -0.97 -14.87
CA ILE A 21 -1.21 0.04 -13.78
C ILE A 21 -2.01 1.30 -14.17
N PRO A 22 -1.83 1.93 -15.34
CA PRO A 22 -2.63 3.10 -15.74
C PRO A 22 -4.13 2.82 -15.78
N ASP A 23 -4.53 1.65 -16.28
CA ASP A 23 -5.93 1.29 -16.44
C ASP A 23 -6.60 1.03 -15.08
N MET A 24 -5.91 0.35 -14.15
CA MET A 24 -6.44 0.11 -12.80
C MET A 24 -6.58 1.40 -11.98
N VAL A 25 -5.57 2.29 -12.03
CA VAL A 25 -5.62 3.57 -11.29
C VAL A 25 -6.72 4.45 -11.86
N LYS A 26 -6.80 4.57 -13.19
CA LYS A 26 -7.88 5.32 -13.85
C LYS A 26 -9.25 4.78 -13.43
N ARG A 27 -9.43 3.46 -13.42
CA ARG A 27 -10.72 2.85 -13.07
C ARG A 27 -11.11 3.13 -11.62
N ALA A 28 -10.17 3.10 -10.69
CA ALA A 28 -10.41 3.43 -9.29
C ALA A 28 -10.83 4.90 -9.12
N VAL A 29 -10.16 5.82 -9.82
CA VAL A 29 -10.52 7.25 -9.85
C VAL A 29 -11.92 7.47 -10.46
N ASP A 30 -12.22 6.86 -11.61
CA ASP A 30 -13.55 6.95 -12.26
C ASP A 30 -14.69 6.46 -11.34
N LEU A 31 -14.37 5.54 -10.41
CA LEU A 31 -15.31 4.98 -9.43
C LEU A 31 -15.33 5.73 -8.09
N ASN A 32 -14.58 6.83 -7.96
CA ASN A 32 -14.41 7.59 -6.72
C ASN A 32 -13.93 6.72 -5.54
N MET A 33 -13.02 5.79 -5.81
CA MET A 33 -12.36 5.01 -4.76
C MET A 33 -11.25 5.86 -4.12
N PRO A 34 -11.25 6.04 -2.78
CA PRO A 34 -10.28 6.92 -2.12
C PRO A 34 -8.87 6.29 -2.02
N ALA A 35 -8.75 5.00 -2.31
CA ALA A 35 -7.50 4.26 -2.26
C ALA A 35 -7.52 3.06 -3.21
N LEU A 36 -6.34 2.53 -3.49
CA LEU A 36 -6.14 1.31 -4.27
C LEU A 36 -4.87 0.60 -3.79
N ALA A 37 -4.91 -0.72 -3.65
CA ALA A 37 -3.73 -1.51 -3.35
C ALA A 37 -3.15 -2.23 -4.58
N LEU A 38 -1.82 -2.35 -4.62
CA LEU A 38 -1.10 -3.22 -5.54
C LEU A 38 -0.44 -4.36 -4.75
N THR A 39 -0.81 -5.61 -5.09
CA THR A 39 -0.38 -6.82 -4.37
C THR A 39 0.02 -7.91 -5.36
N ASP A 40 1.02 -7.61 -6.18
CA ASP A 40 1.51 -8.56 -7.18
C ASP A 40 2.09 -9.84 -6.57
N HIS A 41 2.14 -10.90 -7.39
CA HIS A 41 2.58 -12.22 -6.96
C HIS A 41 4.10 -12.26 -6.66
N GLY A 42 4.45 -12.35 -5.38
CA GLY A 42 5.81 -12.61 -4.90
C GLY A 42 6.81 -11.47 -5.09
N TYR A 43 6.42 -10.37 -5.75
CA TYR A 43 7.32 -9.26 -6.06
C TYR A 43 6.62 -7.91 -5.89
N MET A 44 7.42 -6.86 -5.73
CA MET A 44 6.96 -5.46 -5.63
C MET A 44 7.44 -4.61 -6.81
N PHE A 45 7.68 -5.22 -7.97
CA PHE A 45 8.29 -4.54 -9.12
C PHE A 45 7.43 -3.41 -9.69
N GLY A 46 6.10 -3.53 -9.62
CA GLY A 46 5.16 -2.51 -10.10
C GLY A 46 4.96 -1.33 -9.15
N VAL A 47 5.49 -1.39 -7.92
CA VAL A 47 5.24 -0.35 -6.91
C VAL A 47 5.67 1.06 -7.36
N PRO A 48 6.86 1.27 -7.97
CA PRO A 48 7.25 2.61 -8.43
C PRO A 48 6.30 3.16 -9.49
N ASP A 49 5.93 2.35 -10.48
CA ASP A 49 5.03 2.77 -11.57
C ASP A 49 3.62 3.04 -11.04
N PHE A 50 3.17 2.25 -10.06
CA PHE A 50 1.90 2.43 -9.38
C PHE A 50 1.84 3.71 -8.54
N ASP A 51 2.90 4.02 -7.79
CA ASP A 51 3.02 5.28 -7.06
C ASP A 51 3.01 6.48 -8.02
N LEU A 52 3.81 6.43 -9.09
CA LEU A 52 3.89 7.50 -10.09
C LEU A 52 2.54 7.75 -10.78
N GLU A 53 1.81 6.69 -11.14
CA GLU A 53 0.49 6.85 -11.75
C GLU A 53 -0.54 7.38 -10.75
N CYS A 54 -0.55 6.94 -9.49
CA CYS A 54 -1.42 7.54 -8.46
C CYS A 54 -1.08 9.03 -8.27
N ARG A 55 0.21 9.38 -8.18
CA ARG A 55 0.67 10.77 -8.04
C ARG A 55 0.23 11.66 -9.17
N LYS A 56 0.19 11.17 -10.42
CA LYS A 56 -0.30 11.94 -11.57
C LYS A 56 -1.72 12.47 -11.35
N TYR A 57 -2.61 11.70 -10.74
CA TYR A 57 -3.97 12.17 -10.42
C TYR A 57 -3.99 13.10 -9.20
N ASN A 58 -3.22 12.76 -8.16
CA ASN A 58 -3.13 13.58 -6.94
C ASN A 58 -2.53 14.96 -7.22
N ASP A 59 -1.46 15.03 -8.01
CA ASP A 59 -0.75 16.26 -8.35
C ASP A 59 -1.53 17.14 -9.34
N ALA A 60 -2.54 16.59 -10.00
CA ALA A 60 -3.41 17.34 -10.90
C ALA A 60 -4.47 18.16 -10.15
N GLN A 61 -4.77 17.81 -8.89
CA GLN A 61 -5.80 18.46 -8.07
C GLN A 61 -5.45 19.93 -7.79
N LYS A 62 -6.47 20.79 -7.66
CA LYS A 62 -6.26 22.25 -7.57
C LYS A 62 -5.73 22.64 -6.19
N ASP A 63 -6.30 22.08 -5.13
CA ASP A 63 -5.79 22.18 -3.76
C ASP A 63 -4.32 21.73 -3.65
N MET A 64 -3.95 20.61 -4.28
CA MET A 64 -2.58 20.09 -4.29
C MET A 64 -1.61 21.01 -5.02
N LYS A 65 -2.05 21.66 -6.10
CA LYS A 65 -1.24 22.67 -6.80
C LYS A 65 -1.06 23.92 -5.96
N GLN A 66 -2.11 24.36 -5.26
CA GLN A 66 -2.05 25.49 -4.36
C GLN A 66 -1.06 25.23 -3.22
N TRP A 67 -1.22 24.12 -2.49
CA TRP A 67 -0.30 23.75 -1.41
C TRP A 67 1.17 23.69 -1.87
N LYS A 68 1.45 23.11 -3.04
CA LYS A 68 2.81 23.09 -3.60
C LYS A 68 3.36 24.49 -3.92
N HIS A 69 2.50 25.38 -4.40
CA HIS A 69 2.86 26.77 -4.65
C HIS A 69 3.18 27.48 -3.34
N ASP A 70 2.32 27.33 -2.33
CA ASP A 70 2.44 27.99 -1.03
C ASP A 70 3.72 27.56 -0.32
N VAL A 71 3.97 26.25 -0.24
CA VAL A 71 5.22 25.68 0.31
C VAL A 71 6.45 26.25 -0.39
N GLU A 72 6.43 26.39 -1.71
CA GLU A 72 7.55 26.93 -2.47
C GLU A 72 7.75 28.44 -2.22
N CYS A 73 6.66 29.20 -2.10
CA CYS A 73 6.70 30.61 -1.75
C CYS A 73 7.30 30.82 -0.35
N PHE A 74 6.84 30.08 0.65
CA PHE A 74 7.40 30.12 2.01
C PHE A 74 8.88 29.73 2.03
N ARG A 75 9.25 28.66 1.33
CA ARG A 75 10.64 28.19 1.23
C ARG A 75 11.58 29.26 0.66
N LYS A 76 11.10 30.05 -0.31
CA LYS A 76 11.91 31.06 -1.02
C LYS A 76 11.72 32.48 -0.50
N GLY A 77 10.82 32.69 0.46
CA GLY A 77 10.43 34.03 0.91
C GLY A 77 9.80 34.87 -0.19
N TRP A 78 9.08 34.23 -1.11
CA TRP A 78 8.32 34.94 -2.14
C TRP A 78 7.00 35.46 -1.58
N GLU A 79 6.50 36.53 -2.20
CA GLU A 79 5.17 37.04 -1.89
C GLU A 79 4.13 35.99 -2.28
N LEU A 80 3.20 35.71 -1.37
CA LEU A 80 2.14 34.75 -1.56
C LEU A 80 0.83 35.49 -1.79
N GLU A 81 0.33 35.46 -3.03
CA GLU A 81 -0.92 36.12 -3.42
C GLU A 81 -2.12 35.31 -2.93
N GLU A 82 -3.11 35.99 -2.35
CA GLU A 82 -4.39 35.36 -1.97
C GLU A 82 -5.20 35.03 -3.24
N PRO A 83 -5.60 33.76 -3.44
CA PRO A 83 -6.44 33.37 -4.57
C PRO A 83 -7.90 33.84 -4.41
N GLU A 84 -8.68 33.80 -5.49
CA GLU A 84 -10.11 34.14 -5.43
C GLU A 84 -10.90 33.18 -4.52
N PRO A 85 -11.94 33.65 -3.81
CA PRO A 85 -12.76 32.82 -2.96
C PRO A 85 -13.37 31.60 -3.68
N ASP A 86 -13.39 30.45 -3.00
CA ASP A 86 -13.95 29.22 -3.54
C ASP A 86 -15.46 29.35 -3.83
N ALA A 87 -15.91 28.72 -4.92
CA ALA A 87 -17.33 28.61 -5.21
C ALA A 87 -18.04 27.80 -4.11
N ALA A 88 -19.29 28.15 -3.80
CA ALA A 88 -20.05 27.49 -2.75
C ALA A 88 -20.24 25.97 -2.98
N ASP A 89 -20.32 25.56 -4.25
CA ASP A 89 -20.49 24.19 -4.72
C ASP A 89 -19.16 23.52 -5.14
N ALA A 90 -18.00 24.14 -4.86
CA ALA A 90 -16.70 23.55 -5.17
C ALA A 90 -16.52 22.18 -4.49
N GLY A 91 -16.08 21.19 -5.28
CA GLY A 91 -15.70 19.87 -4.78
C GLY A 91 -14.49 19.95 -3.84
N PRO A 92 -14.22 18.91 -3.03
CA PRO A 92 -13.14 18.94 -2.03
C PRO A 92 -11.78 19.37 -2.61
N HIS A 93 -11.40 18.80 -3.77
CA HIS A 93 -10.13 19.09 -4.44
C HIS A 93 -10.12 20.34 -5.33
N ASP A 94 -11.26 21.04 -5.41
CA ASP A 94 -11.39 22.29 -6.15
C ASP A 94 -11.26 23.53 -5.23
N ARG A 95 -11.12 23.33 -3.91
CA ARG A 95 -11.07 24.39 -2.90
C ARG A 95 -9.67 24.96 -2.72
N VAL A 96 -9.33 25.89 -3.61
CA VAL A 96 -8.02 26.55 -3.68
C VAL A 96 -7.85 27.56 -2.56
N HIS A 97 -8.85 28.42 -2.35
CA HIS A 97 -8.79 29.46 -1.31
C HIS A 97 -8.73 28.86 0.09
N ALA A 98 -9.54 27.83 0.35
CA ALA A 98 -9.50 27.13 1.62
C ALA A 98 -8.14 26.49 1.91
N GLN A 99 -7.49 25.90 0.91
CA GLN A 99 -6.14 25.34 1.08
C GLN A 99 -5.11 26.44 1.40
N TRP A 100 -5.09 27.52 0.61
CA TRP A 100 -4.23 28.68 0.86
C TRP A 100 -4.41 29.25 2.27
N ALA A 101 -5.66 29.46 2.69
CA ALA A 101 -5.97 30.01 4.01
C ALA A 101 -5.48 29.08 5.14
N SER A 102 -5.60 27.76 4.93
CA SER A 102 -5.06 26.75 5.84
C SER A 102 -3.54 26.82 5.94
N ASP A 103 -2.86 26.92 4.79
CA ASP A 103 -1.39 26.95 4.73
C ASP A 103 -0.81 28.22 5.36
N VAL A 104 -1.42 29.39 5.10
CA VAL A 104 -1.06 30.66 5.74
C VAL A 104 -1.29 30.61 7.25
N ALA A 105 -2.42 30.06 7.70
CA ALA A 105 -2.70 29.92 9.13
C ALA A 105 -1.65 29.04 9.82
N VAL A 106 -1.33 27.87 9.24
CA VAL A 106 -0.30 26.97 9.78
C VAL A 106 1.08 27.64 9.79
N TRP A 107 1.43 28.38 8.73
CA TRP A 107 2.69 29.11 8.67
C TRP A 107 2.83 30.13 9.80
N GLU A 108 1.82 30.98 10.01
CA GLU A 108 1.84 32.00 11.07
C GLU A 108 1.78 31.38 12.48
N GLU A 109 0.91 30.40 12.71
CA GLU A 109 0.72 29.76 14.02
C GLU A 109 1.93 28.92 14.46
N SER A 110 2.64 28.31 13.50
CA SER A 110 3.85 27.54 13.76
C SER A 110 5.09 28.41 13.99
N GLY A 111 4.98 29.73 13.81
CA GLY A 111 6.12 30.63 13.87
C GLY A 111 7.05 30.47 12.67
N HIS A 112 6.47 30.32 11.48
CA HIS A 112 7.16 30.19 10.19
C HIS A 112 7.96 28.88 10.04
N ASP A 113 7.38 27.77 10.51
CA ASP A 113 7.94 26.43 10.33
C ASP A 113 7.48 25.80 9.01
N LEU A 114 8.43 25.61 8.08
CA LEU A 114 8.15 25.01 6.78
C LEU A 114 7.67 23.56 6.91
N ALA A 115 8.19 22.81 7.89
CA ALA A 115 7.81 21.41 8.08
C ALA A 115 6.33 21.26 8.51
N ALA A 116 5.81 22.24 9.25
CA ALA A 116 4.40 22.27 9.63
C ALA A 116 3.49 22.48 8.42
N VAL A 117 3.85 23.38 7.50
CA VAL A 117 3.10 23.60 6.25
C VAL A 117 3.24 22.39 5.31
N GLU A 118 4.43 21.77 5.24
CA GLU A 118 4.63 20.54 4.47
C GLU A 118 3.75 19.38 5.00
N ALA A 119 3.47 19.35 6.31
CA ALA A 119 2.55 18.41 6.92
C ALA A 119 1.07 18.75 6.69
N ASN A 120 0.72 20.01 6.40
CA ASN A 120 -0.64 20.49 6.10
C ASN A 120 -1.11 20.19 4.66
N ARG A 121 -0.55 19.13 4.08
CA ARG A 121 -0.84 18.72 2.71
C ARG A 121 -2.32 18.33 2.54
N PRO A 122 -2.98 18.70 1.43
CA PRO A 122 -4.33 18.26 1.13
C PRO A 122 -4.43 16.73 1.04
N GLU A 123 -5.63 16.21 1.28
CA GLU A 123 -5.92 14.79 1.12
C GLU A 123 -5.62 14.31 -0.31
N LEU A 124 -5.25 13.05 -0.46
CA LEU A 124 -5.01 12.46 -1.77
C LEU A 124 -6.36 12.10 -2.41
N LEU A 125 -6.51 12.40 -3.71
CA LEU A 125 -7.62 11.88 -4.51
C LEU A 125 -7.65 10.35 -4.49
N ILE A 126 -6.47 9.74 -4.63
CA ILE A 126 -6.29 8.29 -4.54
C ILE A 126 -5.03 7.97 -3.74
N LYS A 127 -5.22 7.30 -2.61
CA LYS A 127 -4.13 6.82 -1.76
C LYS A 127 -3.58 5.48 -2.29
N PRO A 128 -2.30 5.40 -2.67
CA PRO A 128 -1.68 4.12 -2.99
C PRO A 128 -1.44 3.30 -1.72
N ILE A 129 -1.73 2.00 -1.78
CA ILE A 129 -1.41 1.03 -0.74
C ILE A 129 -0.46 -0.01 -1.35
N PHE A 130 0.74 -0.13 -0.77
CA PHE A 130 1.76 -1.04 -1.29
C PHE A 130 1.68 -2.38 -0.56
N GLY A 131 1.71 -3.46 -1.33
CA GLY A 131 1.67 -4.80 -0.79
C GLY A 131 2.29 -5.83 -1.71
N CYS A 132 2.09 -7.09 -1.35
CA CYS A 132 2.55 -8.25 -2.11
C CYS A 132 1.66 -9.44 -1.75
N GLU A 133 1.25 -10.22 -2.75
CA GLU A 133 0.75 -11.58 -2.49
C GLU A 133 1.94 -12.53 -2.50
N ALA A 134 2.51 -12.76 -1.31
CA ALA A 134 3.70 -13.55 -1.11
C ALA A 134 3.43 -15.05 -1.30
N TYR A 135 4.43 -15.77 -1.82
CA TYR A 135 4.42 -17.23 -1.84
C TYR A 135 4.96 -17.77 -0.52
N PHE A 136 4.04 -18.03 0.42
CA PHE A 136 4.33 -18.57 1.73
C PHE A 136 4.63 -20.07 1.70
N ILE A 137 5.66 -20.48 2.44
CA ILE A 137 6.01 -21.87 2.71
C ILE A 137 6.21 -22.07 4.21
N THR A 138 6.06 -23.30 4.68
CA THR A 138 6.42 -23.69 6.05
C THR A 138 7.93 -23.94 6.17
N ASP A 139 8.49 -23.69 7.36
CA ASP A 139 9.94 -23.71 7.58
C ASP A 139 10.56 -25.11 7.44
N ASP A 140 9.80 -26.15 7.74
CA ASP A 140 10.20 -27.56 7.62
C ASP A 140 10.47 -27.99 6.17
N CYS A 141 10.02 -27.20 5.19
CA CYS A 141 10.11 -27.54 3.79
C CYS A 141 11.31 -26.93 3.05
N ILE A 142 12.15 -26.09 3.68
CA ILE A 142 13.14 -25.21 3.00
C ILE A 142 14.28 -25.97 2.28
N GLN A 143 14.62 -27.19 2.69
CA GLN A 143 15.77 -27.94 2.15
C GLN A 143 15.68 -28.19 0.62
N LYS A 144 16.81 -28.09 -0.08
CA LYS A 144 16.91 -28.29 -1.53
C LYS A 144 16.44 -29.69 -1.93
N GLY A 145 15.53 -29.76 -2.91
CA GLY A 145 14.96 -31.01 -3.41
C GLY A 145 13.70 -31.49 -2.66
N THR A 146 13.29 -30.80 -1.59
CA THR A 146 12.02 -31.07 -0.92
C THR A 146 10.86 -30.66 -1.82
N LYS A 147 9.83 -31.49 -1.93
CA LYS A 147 8.58 -31.10 -2.61
C LYS A 147 7.89 -30.05 -1.76
N GLN A 148 7.86 -28.82 -2.24
CA GLN A 148 7.32 -27.69 -1.49
C GLN A 148 5.90 -27.36 -1.93
N HIS A 149 5.07 -27.09 -0.93
CA HIS A 149 3.78 -26.50 -1.13
C HIS A 149 3.87 -25.00 -0.93
N ARG A 150 3.38 -24.21 -1.90
CA ARG A 150 3.33 -22.76 -1.81
C ARG A 150 1.88 -22.34 -1.58
N TYR A 151 1.69 -21.51 -0.57
CA TYR A 151 0.42 -20.88 -0.27
C TYR A 151 0.52 -19.40 -0.62
N HIS A 152 -0.60 -18.79 -0.94
CA HIS A 152 -0.65 -17.34 -1.09
C HIS A 152 -0.84 -16.68 0.28
N LEU A 153 -0.19 -15.53 0.50
CA LEU A 153 -0.34 -14.74 1.71
C LEU A 153 -0.32 -13.26 1.35
N LEU A 154 -1.40 -12.55 1.67
CA LEU A 154 -1.55 -11.14 1.35
C LEU A 154 -0.89 -10.31 2.44
N LEU A 155 0.10 -9.50 2.05
CA LEU A 155 0.83 -8.61 2.95
C LEU A 155 0.72 -7.17 2.44
N LEU A 156 0.34 -6.24 3.32
CA LEU A 156 0.22 -4.81 3.02
C LEU A 156 1.10 -3.99 3.96
N ALA A 157 1.80 -2.99 3.43
CA ALA A 157 2.54 -2.03 4.25
C ALA A 157 1.55 -1.05 4.91
N LYS A 158 1.45 -1.09 6.25
CA LYS A 158 0.62 -0.17 7.05
C LYS A 158 1.24 1.22 7.16
N ASN A 159 2.57 1.26 7.19
CA ASN A 159 3.38 2.46 7.39
C ASN A 159 4.77 2.29 6.75
N GLU A 160 5.65 3.29 6.91
CA GLU A 160 7.00 3.27 6.36
C GLU A 160 7.84 2.09 6.87
N THR A 161 7.79 1.80 8.18
CA THR A 161 8.45 0.62 8.77
C THR A 161 7.99 -0.67 8.10
N GLY A 162 6.67 -0.80 7.88
CA GLY A 162 6.07 -1.91 7.16
C GLY A 162 6.53 -2.03 5.72
N TYR A 163 6.63 -0.91 5.00
CA TYR A 163 7.13 -0.89 3.62
C TYR A 163 8.59 -1.36 3.55
N VAL A 164 9.44 -0.84 4.44
CA VAL A 164 10.86 -1.24 4.52
C VAL A 164 10.97 -2.73 4.89
N ASN A 165 10.18 -3.21 5.83
CA ASN A 165 10.19 -4.60 6.24
C ASN A 165 9.67 -5.54 5.15
N LEU A 166 8.61 -5.15 4.44
CA LEU A 166 8.09 -5.91 3.30
C LEU A 166 9.12 -6.00 2.18
N MET A 167 9.81 -4.89 1.87
CA MET A 167 10.90 -4.87 0.89
C MET A 167 12.06 -5.79 1.30
N LYS A 168 12.50 -5.75 2.56
CA LYS A 168 13.53 -6.66 3.09
C LYS A 168 13.09 -8.12 2.97
N MET A 169 11.86 -8.42 3.37
CA MET A 169 11.29 -9.76 3.32
C MET A 169 11.23 -10.30 1.89
N MET A 170 10.73 -9.52 0.94
CA MET A 170 10.64 -9.94 -0.47
C MET A 170 12.02 -10.06 -1.11
N SER A 171 12.96 -9.19 -0.74
CA SER A 171 14.36 -9.28 -1.20
C SER A 171 15.04 -10.54 -0.69
N GLU A 172 14.84 -10.91 0.58
CA GLU A 172 15.39 -12.14 1.15
C GLU A 172 14.72 -13.37 0.53
N ALA A 173 13.39 -13.36 0.37
CA ALA A 173 12.64 -14.43 -0.30
C ALA A 173 13.11 -14.68 -1.74
N ALA A 174 13.57 -13.63 -2.43
CA ALA A 174 14.10 -13.67 -3.78
C ALA A 174 15.62 -13.95 -3.86
N SER A 175 16.30 -14.21 -2.73
CA SER A 175 17.76 -14.34 -2.69
C SER A 175 18.24 -15.77 -2.38
N GLY A 176 19.39 -16.13 -2.96
CA GLY A 176 20.15 -17.32 -2.60
C GLY A 176 19.32 -18.61 -2.59
N GLU A 177 19.37 -19.34 -1.48
CA GLU A 177 18.64 -20.61 -1.30
C GLU A 177 17.14 -20.44 -1.10
N MET A 178 16.62 -19.22 -0.96
CA MET A 178 15.19 -18.92 -0.84
C MET A 178 14.52 -18.77 -2.20
N PHE A 179 15.26 -18.44 -3.25
CA PHE A 179 14.74 -18.45 -4.61
C PHE A 179 14.78 -19.86 -5.22
N TYR A 180 13.66 -20.31 -5.77
CA TYR A 180 13.63 -21.52 -6.62
C TYR A 180 13.04 -21.19 -8.00
N TYR A 181 11.78 -21.51 -8.25
CA TYR A 181 11.02 -20.94 -9.37
C TYR A 181 10.26 -19.66 -8.98
N TYR A 182 10.00 -19.51 -7.68
CA TYR A 182 9.30 -18.38 -7.07
C TYR A 182 10.05 -17.98 -5.80
N PRO A 183 10.00 -16.70 -5.39
CA PRO A 183 10.53 -16.26 -4.10
C PRO A 183 9.73 -16.94 -3.00
N ARG A 184 10.39 -17.41 -1.94
CA ARG A 184 9.73 -18.18 -0.87
C ARG A 184 9.78 -17.41 0.43
N THR A 185 8.61 -17.06 0.95
CA THR A 185 8.45 -16.40 2.24
C THR A 185 8.19 -17.43 3.32
N THR A 186 8.95 -17.39 4.40
CA THR A 186 8.91 -18.37 5.49
C THR A 186 8.24 -17.83 6.74
N LEU A 187 7.89 -18.70 7.68
CA LEU A 187 7.31 -18.28 8.96
C LEU A 187 8.34 -17.50 9.79
N ASP A 188 9.61 -17.88 9.72
CA ASP A 188 10.73 -17.11 10.30
C ASP A 188 10.81 -15.68 9.75
N MET A 189 10.71 -15.50 8.43
CA MET A 189 10.69 -14.17 7.81
C MET A 189 9.51 -13.34 8.30
N LEU A 190 8.31 -13.92 8.39
CA LEU A 190 7.14 -13.22 8.93
C LEU A 190 7.42 -12.74 10.36
N ARG A 191 7.98 -13.60 11.24
CA ARG A 191 8.33 -13.22 12.61
C ARG A 191 9.33 -12.07 12.66
N ARG A 192 10.36 -12.08 11.81
CA ARG A 192 11.41 -11.03 11.80
C ARG A 192 10.93 -9.69 11.22
N TYR A 193 10.00 -9.72 10.28
CA TYR A 193 9.63 -8.54 9.49
C TYR A 193 8.16 -8.12 9.63
N HIS A 194 7.39 -8.66 10.59
CA HIS A 194 5.97 -8.35 10.75
C HIS A 194 5.67 -6.89 11.12
N GLU A 195 6.61 -6.17 11.76
CA GLU A 195 6.35 -4.83 12.26
C GLU A 195 5.91 -3.88 11.14
N GLY A 196 4.73 -3.28 11.30
CA GLY A 196 4.13 -2.36 10.33
C GLY A 196 3.47 -3.05 9.13
N ILE A 197 3.30 -4.38 9.12
CA ILE A 197 2.67 -5.12 8.04
C ILE A 197 1.27 -5.61 8.46
N ILE A 198 0.28 -5.40 7.60
CA ILE A 198 -1.03 -6.05 7.68
C ILE A 198 -0.98 -7.36 6.91
N CYS A 199 -1.53 -8.42 7.49
CA CYS A 199 -1.60 -9.76 6.93
C CYS A 199 -3.06 -10.20 6.79
N SER A 200 -3.41 -10.84 5.68
CA SER A 200 -4.72 -11.47 5.48
C SER A 200 -4.59 -12.96 5.17
N SER A 201 -5.63 -13.74 5.45
CA SER A 201 -5.73 -15.16 5.08
C SER A 201 -5.62 -15.44 3.57
N ALA A 202 -5.69 -14.38 2.75
CA ALA A 202 -5.54 -14.39 1.30
C ALA A 202 -6.62 -15.20 0.57
N CYS A 203 -6.37 -15.48 -0.71
CA CYS A 203 -7.30 -16.16 -1.59
C CYS A 203 -7.48 -17.67 -1.27
N VAL A 204 -8.22 -18.39 -2.13
CA VAL A 204 -8.43 -19.85 -2.06
C VAL A 204 -7.13 -20.67 -1.97
N SER A 205 -6.01 -20.12 -2.47
CA SER A 205 -4.68 -20.74 -2.40
C SER A 205 -3.93 -20.46 -1.10
N GLY A 206 -4.49 -19.67 -0.19
CA GLY A 206 -3.96 -19.41 1.14
C GLY A 206 -4.01 -20.65 2.03
N ILE A 207 -3.12 -20.70 3.02
CA ILE A 207 -2.96 -21.89 3.87
C ILE A 207 -4.23 -22.17 4.70
N ILE A 208 -4.90 -21.13 5.21
CA ILE A 208 -6.10 -21.27 6.03
C ILE A 208 -7.28 -21.80 5.21
N PRO A 209 -7.69 -21.17 4.07
CA PRO A 209 -8.74 -21.73 3.21
C PRO A 209 -8.43 -23.15 2.74
N ARG A 210 -7.18 -23.42 2.38
CA ARG A 210 -6.77 -24.73 1.87
C ARG A 210 -6.89 -25.85 2.89
N MET A 211 -6.54 -25.60 4.15
CA MET A 211 -6.77 -26.56 5.23
C MET A 211 -8.26 -26.84 5.41
N TYR A 212 -9.10 -25.81 5.31
CA TYR A 212 -10.55 -25.97 5.40
C TYR A 212 -11.11 -26.83 4.26
N PHE A 213 -10.73 -26.55 3.01
CA PHE A 213 -11.16 -27.34 1.84
C PHE A 213 -10.66 -28.79 1.86
N GLN A 214 -9.56 -29.05 2.57
CA GLN A 214 -9.04 -30.41 2.78
C GLN A 214 -9.71 -31.15 3.96
N GLY A 215 -10.72 -30.56 4.60
CA GLY A 215 -11.39 -31.16 5.75
C GLY A 215 -10.55 -31.14 7.03
N ARG A 216 -9.62 -30.18 7.15
CA ARG A 216 -8.69 -30.02 8.30
C ARG A 216 -8.94 -28.69 9.04
N PRO A 217 -10.14 -28.47 9.61
CA PRO A 217 -10.52 -27.18 10.21
C PRO A 217 -9.70 -26.83 11.46
N ASP A 218 -9.25 -27.83 12.23
CA ASP A 218 -8.41 -27.58 13.42
C ASP A 218 -7.05 -26.99 13.03
N GLU A 219 -6.47 -27.46 11.92
CA GLU A 219 -5.22 -26.92 11.39
C GLU A 219 -5.41 -25.54 10.75
N ALA A 220 -6.54 -25.30 10.08
CA ALA A 220 -6.90 -23.97 9.59
C ALA A 220 -6.96 -22.96 10.74
N LYS A 221 -7.59 -23.34 11.86
CA LYS A 221 -7.64 -22.53 13.08
C LYS A 221 -6.24 -22.32 13.67
N GLN A 222 -5.41 -23.36 13.70
CA GLN A 222 -4.04 -23.24 14.22
C GLN A 222 -3.18 -22.26 13.40
N TRP A 223 -3.34 -22.25 12.07
CA TRP A 223 -2.68 -21.26 11.21
C TRP A 223 -3.23 -19.84 11.41
N ALA A 224 -4.54 -19.68 11.56
CA ALA A 224 -5.14 -18.37 11.88
C ALA A 224 -4.62 -17.82 13.22
N LEU A 225 -4.51 -18.68 14.23
CA LEU A 225 -3.91 -18.31 15.53
C LEU A 225 -2.42 -17.98 15.37
N THR A 226 -1.68 -18.74 14.58
CA THR A 226 -0.25 -18.48 14.31
C THR A 226 -0.04 -17.10 13.66
N PHE A 227 -0.84 -16.73 12.66
CA PHE A 227 -0.74 -15.41 12.04
C PHE A 227 -1.21 -14.30 12.98
N ARG A 228 -2.28 -14.52 13.75
CA ARG A 228 -2.70 -13.57 14.78
C ARG A 228 -1.63 -13.36 15.86
N ASP A 229 -0.90 -14.40 16.25
CA ASP A 229 0.17 -14.27 17.24
C ASP A 229 1.38 -13.49 16.69
N ILE A 230 1.60 -13.49 15.37
CA ILE A 230 2.66 -12.73 14.70
C ILE A 230 2.24 -11.27 14.42
N PHE A 231 1.05 -11.07 13.86
CA PHE A 231 0.59 -9.77 13.36
C PHE A 231 -0.36 -9.04 14.31
N GLY A 232 -0.83 -9.68 15.39
CA GLY A 232 -1.72 -9.09 16.37
C GLY A 232 -3.05 -8.63 15.77
N GLU A 233 -3.38 -7.36 15.99
CA GLU A 233 -4.58 -6.71 15.43
C GLU A 233 -4.48 -6.43 13.93
N ASP A 234 -3.29 -6.58 13.34
CA ASP A 234 -3.05 -6.39 11.91
C ASP A 234 -3.27 -7.69 11.10
N PHE A 235 -3.90 -8.72 11.68
CA PHE A 235 -4.32 -9.93 10.98
C PHE A 235 -5.83 -9.93 10.67
N TYR A 236 -6.19 -10.17 9.41
CA TYR A 236 -7.57 -10.20 8.91
C TYR A 236 -7.90 -11.52 8.21
N LEU A 237 -9.20 -11.86 8.16
CA LEU A 237 -9.71 -12.93 7.31
C LEU A 237 -10.29 -12.29 6.04
N ASP A 238 -9.78 -12.73 4.89
CA ASP A 238 -10.32 -12.47 3.54
C ASP A 238 -11.48 -13.42 3.21
#